data_AF-A0A9D6E189-F1
#
_entry.id   AF-A0A9D6E189-F1
#
_cell.length_a   1.000
_cell.length_b   1.000
_cell.length_c   1.000
_cell.angle_alpha   90.00
_cell.angle_beta   90.00
_cell.angle_gamma   90.00
#
_symmetry.space_group_name_H-M   'P 1'
#
loop_
_entity.id
_entity.type
_entity.pdbx_description
1 polymer ?
#
loop_
_entity_poly.entity_id
_entity_poly.type
_entity_poly.pdbx_seq_one_letter_code
_entity_poly.pdbx_strand_id
1 'polypeptide(L)'
;MMTYVGIRVKGGVLSHDGFTLETAHRQETIPWDRIELFCLGIVQETIETGSPPPSVLRRSIRELTATVSGDQGADVPESPRVRQSTYVDFFVKGCEVPYRIDSGSINYRGLLKEVGYVSERNFRMLLGQIMEYATFSRLDDNFKAFLSRTRAGVKSFPNVYAFQQYCLDVWNALKRESSTPSPETREEGDVADHG
;
A
#
# COMPACT_ATOMS: atom_id res chain seq x y z
N MET A 1 -15.79 13.88 -5.54
CA MET A 1 -15.00 12.63 -5.44
C MET A 1 -14.49 12.55 -4.00
N MET A 2 -14.94 11.58 -3.19
CA MET A 2 -14.43 11.43 -1.82
C MET A 2 -13.05 10.79 -1.88
N THR A 3 -12.03 11.53 -1.48
CA THR A 3 -10.70 10.99 -1.22
C THR A 3 -10.57 10.80 0.30
N TYR A 4 -9.99 9.68 0.72
CA TYR A 4 -9.68 9.46 2.14
C TYR A 4 -8.20 9.69 2.39
N VAL A 5 -7.84 9.99 3.64
CA VAL A 5 -6.46 9.92 4.11
C VAL A 5 -6.36 8.74 5.04
N GLY A 6 -5.67 7.68 4.60
CA GLY A 6 -5.55 6.44 5.36
C GLY A 6 -4.79 6.68 6.67
N ILE A 7 -5.23 6.06 7.75
CA ILE A 7 -4.59 6.19 9.06
C ILE A 7 -3.24 5.47 9.00
N ARG A 8 -2.14 6.24 9.05
CA ARG A 8 -0.80 5.67 8.91
C ARG A 8 -0.41 4.85 10.13
N VAL A 9 -0.11 3.59 9.90
CA VAL A 9 0.49 2.67 10.88
C VAL A 9 1.99 2.91 10.93
N LYS A 10 2.50 3.20 12.13
CA LYS A 10 3.91 3.47 12.44
C LYS A 10 4.63 2.23 12.94
N GLY A 11 3.91 1.32 13.58
CA GLY A 11 4.44 0.14 14.24
C GLY A 11 3.31 -0.67 14.85
N GLY A 12 3.65 -1.58 15.75
CA GLY A 12 2.68 -2.41 16.43
C GLY A 12 3.22 -3.79 16.76
N VAL A 13 2.30 -4.68 17.13
CA VAL A 13 2.56 -6.08 17.46
C VAL A 13 1.48 -6.94 16.81
N LEU A 14 1.90 -8.08 16.24
CA LEU A 14 1.01 -9.11 15.73
C LEU A 14 0.76 -10.16 16.82
N SER A 15 -0.50 -10.51 17.05
CA SER A 15 -0.92 -11.54 18.01
C SER A 15 -2.00 -12.43 17.41
N HIS A 16 -2.33 -13.54 18.08
CA HIS A 16 -3.43 -14.40 17.65
C HIS A 16 -4.80 -13.68 17.70
N ASP A 17 -4.98 -12.74 18.62
CA ASP A 17 -6.27 -12.06 18.85
C ASP A 17 -6.50 -10.88 17.91
N GLY A 18 -5.43 -10.32 17.35
CA GLY A 18 -5.53 -9.17 16.46
C GLY A 18 -4.20 -8.51 16.15
N PHE A 19 -4.31 -7.42 15.39
CA PHE A 19 -3.22 -6.50 15.11
C PHE A 19 -3.31 -5.31 16.06
N THR A 20 -2.42 -5.27 17.06
CA THR A 20 -2.19 -4.06 17.85
C THR A 20 -1.34 -3.08 17.05
N LEU A 21 -1.95 -2.02 16.54
CA LEU A 21 -1.32 -1.04 15.68
C LEU A 21 -1.02 0.25 16.43
N GLU A 22 0.13 0.85 16.12
CA GLU A 22 0.54 2.16 16.60
C GLU A 22 0.38 3.18 15.48
N THR A 23 -0.35 4.26 15.76
CA THR A 23 -0.54 5.39 14.85
C THR A 23 0.10 6.64 15.42
N ALA A 24 -0.01 7.77 14.72
CA ALA A 24 0.46 9.05 15.24
C ALA A 24 -0.29 9.53 16.51
N HIS A 25 -1.52 9.06 16.73
CA HIS A 25 -2.41 9.62 17.76
C HIS A 25 -2.80 8.63 18.84
N ARG A 26 -2.75 7.33 18.54
CA ARG A 26 -3.21 6.27 19.44
C ARG A 26 -2.61 4.92 19.10
N GLN A 27 -2.72 4.02 20.06
CA GLN A 27 -2.56 2.59 19.89
C GLN A 27 -3.92 1.93 20.02
N GLU A 28 -4.23 0.99 19.13
CA GLU A 28 -5.48 0.23 19.18
C GLU A 28 -5.25 -1.19 18.67
N THR A 29 -6.05 -2.14 19.15
CA THR A 29 -6.02 -3.52 18.66
C THR A 29 -7.22 -3.74 17.74
N ILE A 30 -6.93 -4.12 16.50
CA ILE A 30 -7.93 -4.50 15.52
C ILE A 30 -7.99 -6.03 15.46
N PRO A 31 -9.11 -6.65 15.88
CA PRO A 31 -9.34 -8.07 15.69
C PRO A 31 -9.24 -8.47 14.22
N TRP A 32 -8.67 -9.65 13.94
CA TRP A 32 -8.44 -10.13 12.58
C TRP A 32 -9.75 -10.30 11.78
N ASP A 33 -10.80 -10.77 12.45
CA ASP A 33 -12.14 -10.97 11.88
C ASP A 33 -12.84 -9.67 11.48
N ARG A 34 -12.36 -8.52 11.97
CA ARG A 34 -12.87 -7.21 11.57
C ARG A 34 -12.18 -6.65 10.33
N ILE A 35 -11.07 -7.21 9.89
CA ILE A 35 -10.38 -6.76 8.68
C ILE A 35 -11.05 -7.42 7.47
N GLU A 36 -11.68 -6.62 6.62
CA GLU A 36 -12.49 -7.12 5.50
C GLU A 36 -11.67 -7.25 4.20
N LEU A 37 -10.71 -6.34 3.97
CA LEU A 37 -9.94 -6.26 2.73
C LEU A 37 -8.53 -5.72 2.97
N PHE A 38 -7.54 -6.30 2.27
CA PHE A 38 -6.23 -5.70 2.02
C PHE A 38 -6.05 -5.35 0.54
N CYS A 39 -5.66 -4.11 0.27
CA CYS A 39 -5.28 -3.62 -1.05
C CYS A 39 -3.80 -3.25 -1.07
N LEU A 40 -3.07 -3.64 -2.11
CA LEU A 40 -1.64 -3.37 -2.24
C LEU A 40 -1.33 -2.58 -3.51
N GLY A 41 -0.36 -1.66 -3.43
CA GLY A 41 0.11 -0.92 -4.60
C GLY A 41 1.52 -0.39 -4.43
N ILE A 42 2.20 -0.16 -5.56
CA ILE A 42 3.47 0.56 -5.58
C ILE A 42 3.17 2.01 -5.97
N VAL A 43 3.51 2.96 -5.12
CA VAL A 43 3.37 4.38 -5.43
C VAL A 43 4.72 4.94 -5.87
N GLN A 44 4.71 5.69 -6.97
CA GLN A 44 5.85 6.42 -7.50
C GLN A 44 5.76 7.86 -7.00
N GLU A 45 6.76 8.31 -6.25
CA GLU A 45 6.88 9.69 -5.77
C GLU A 45 8.09 10.34 -6.46
N THR A 46 7.86 11.44 -7.17
CA THR A 46 8.95 12.25 -7.69
C THR A 46 9.64 12.96 -6.53
N ILE A 47 10.92 12.69 -6.32
CA ILE A 47 11.71 13.43 -5.34
C ILE A 47 12.12 14.75 -6.01
N GLU A 48 11.50 15.85 -5.62
CA GLU A 48 12.03 17.18 -5.90
C GLU A 48 13.29 17.39 -5.05
N THR A 49 14.46 17.17 -5.63
CA THR A 49 15.74 17.53 -5.00
C THR A 49 15.83 19.07 -4.94
N GLY A 50 15.36 19.65 -3.84
CA GLY A 50 15.44 21.09 -3.54
C GLY A 50 16.86 21.62 -3.27
N SER A 51 17.90 20.87 -3.61
CA SER A 51 19.28 21.38 -3.63
C SER A 51 20.03 20.76 -4.79
N PRO A 52 20.73 21.57 -5.61
CA PRO A 52 21.56 21.04 -6.67
C PRO A 52 22.61 20.10 -6.05
N PRO A 53 22.86 18.93 -6.65
CA PRO A 53 23.84 17.98 -6.14
C PRO A 53 25.21 18.64 -5.90
N PRO A 54 26.02 18.16 -4.93
CA PRO A 54 27.39 18.66 -4.71
C PRO A 54 28.27 18.60 -5.97
N SER A 55 27.94 17.74 -6.93
CA SER A 55 28.58 17.67 -8.25
C SER A 55 28.33 18.91 -9.10
N VAL A 56 27.16 19.55 -9.00
CA VAL A 56 26.82 20.81 -9.69
C VAL A 56 27.61 21.97 -9.07
N LEU A 57 27.71 22.04 -7.73
CA LEU A 57 28.55 23.02 -7.05
C LEU A 57 30.04 22.84 -7.38
N ARG A 58 30.52 21.59 -7.40
CA ARG A 58 31.88 21.28 -7.86
C ARG A 58 32.08 21.64 -9.32
N ARG A 59 31.05 21.54 -10.17
CA ARG A 59 31.09 21.94 -11.58
C ARG A 59 31.15 23.45 -11.75
N SER A 60 30.42 24.23 -10.97
CA SER A 60 30.53 25.70 -10.97
C SER A 60 31.92 26.19 -10.53
N ILE A 61 32.51 25.52 -9.53
CA ILE A 61 33.90 25.77 -9.14
C ILE A 61 34.86 25.37 -10.26
N ARG A 62 34.60 24.23 -10.93
CA ARG A 62 35.42 23.74 -12.04
C ARG A 62 35.32 24.62 -13.28
N GLU A 63 34.14 25.12 -13.63
CA GLU A 63 33.89 26.06 -14.74
C GLU A 63 34.56 27.41 -14.52
N LEU A 64 34.57 27.92 -13.28
CA LEU A 64 35.34 29.11 -12.91
C LEU A 64 36.86 28.88 -13.03
N THR A 65 37.34 27.64 -12.89
CA THR A 65 38.75 27.27 -13.09
C THR A 65 39.07 26.72 -14.50
N ALA A 66 38.06 26.38 -15.30
CA ALA A 66 38.20 25.68 -16.59
C ALA A 66 38.12 26.60 -17.81
N THR A 67 38.17 27.92 -17.62
CA THR A 67 38.55 28.86 -18.68
C THR A 67 39.97 28.64 -19.22
N VAL A 68 40.70 27.63 -18.72
CA VAL A 68 42.07 27.27 -19.15
C VAL A 68 42.14 26.04 -20.05
N SER A 69 41.12 25.18 -20.15
CA SER A 69 41.22 23.99 -21.03
C SER A 69 39.85 23.49 -21.46
N GLY A 70 39.60 23.59 -22.77
CA GLY A 70 38.38 23.12 -23.41
C GLY A 70 38.30 21.60 -23.44
N ASP A 71 37.17 21.06 -23.00
CA ASP A 71 36.68 19.76 -23.41
C ASP A 71 35.15 19.76 -23.29
N GLN A 72 34.46 19.57 -24.42
CA GLN A 72 32.99 19.57 -24.50
C GLN A 72 32.47 18.15 -24.30
N GLY A 73 32.16 17.80 -23.06
CA GLY A 73 31.35 16.62 -22.75
C GLY A 73 29.85 16.96 -22.80
N ALA A 74 29.11 16.32 -23.71
CA ALA A 74 27.67 16.51 -23.86
C ALA A 74 26.90 16.24 -22.55
N ASP A 75 26.13 17.23 -22.09
CA ASP A 75 25.28 17.16 -20.92
C ASP A 75 24.06 16.27 -21.17
N VAL A 76 24.00 15.11 -20.51
CA VAL A 76 22.75 14.36 -20.34
C VAL A 76 22.04 14.94 -19.12
N PRO A 77 20.85 15.55 -19.24
CA PRO A 77 20.11 16.04 -18.09
C PRO A 77 19.78 14.87 -17.14
N GLU A 78 20.23 14.96 -15.89
CA GLU A 78 19.98 13.92 -14.87
C GLU A 78 18.46 13.88 -14.59
N SER A 79 17.81 12.81 -15.03
CA SER A 79 16.36 12.62 -14.94
C SER A 79 15.88 12.67 -13.47
N PRO A 80 14.67 13.17 -13.20
CA PRO A 80 14.11 13.25 -11.86
C PRO A 80 14.17 11.89 -11.14
N ARG A 81 14.67 11.88 -9.90
CA ARG A 81 14.77 10.65 -9.11
C ARG A 81 13.37 10.27 -8.62
N VAL A 82 12.87 9.15 -9.11
CA VAL A 82 11.60 8.57 -8.68
C VAL A 82 11.84 7.62 -7.51
N ARG A 83 11.20 7.89 -6.37
CA ARG A 83 11.11 6.95 -5.25
C ARG A 83 9.93 6.02 -5.47
N GLN A 84 10.15 4.72 -5.28
CA GLN A 84 9.06 3.75 -5.22
C GLN A 84 8.85 3.30 -3.78
N SER A 85 7.60 3.36 -3.31
CA SER A 85 7.21 2.87 -2.00
C SER A 85 6.02 1.93 -2.15
N THR A 86 6.06 0.78 -1.48
CA THR A 86 4.93 -0.16 -1.46
C THR A 86 3.99 0.21 -0.32
N TYR A 87 2.70 0.30 -0.63
CA TYR A 87 1.63 0.63 0.30
C TYR A 87 0.66 -0.55 0.42
N VAL A 88 0.14 -0.73 1.63
CA VAL A 88 -1.01 -1.60 1.89
C VAL A 88 -2.05 -0.80 2.65
N ASP A 89 -3.25 -0.72 2.07
CA ASP A 89 -4.42 -0.19 2.76
C ASP A 89 -5.32 -1.35 3.17
N PHE A 90 -5.72 -1.40 4.44
CA PHE A 90 -6.63 -2.41 4.93
C PHE A 90 -7.89 -1.79 5.55
N PHE A 91 -9.03 -2.32 5.12
CA PHE A 91 -10.36 -1.84 5.46
C PHE A 91 -10.90 -2.66 6.63
N VAL A 92 -11.38 -1.94 7.64
CA VAL A 92 -11.88 -2.53 8.89
C VAL A 92 -13.38 -2.28 8.99
N LYS A 93 -14.13 -3.31 9.36
CA LYS A 93 -15.59 -3.23 9.54
C LYS A 93 -15.96 -2.12 10.53
N GLY A 94 -16.80 -1.20 10.07
CA GLY A 94 -17.27 -0.06 10.87
C GLY A 94 -16.31 1.12 10.96
N CYS A 95 -15.19 1.11 10.23
CA CYS A 95 -14.29 2.25 10.10
C CYS A 95 -14.56 3.00 8.79
N GLU A 96 -14.58 4.33 8.84
CA GLU A 96 -14.81 5.18 7.67
C GLU A 96 -13.60 5.26 6.74
N VAL A 97 -12.40 5.14 7.31
CA VAL A 97 -11.13 5.23 6.59
C VAL A 97 -10.29 3.97 6.84
N PRO A 98 -9.52 3.49 5.85
CA PRO A 98 -8.64 2.36 6.04
C PRO A 98 -7.39 2.75 6.82
N TYR A 99 -6.74 1.73 7.36
CA TYR A 99 -5.38 1.85 7.89
C TYR A 99 -4.38 1.62 6.78
N ARG A 100 -3.26 2.33 6.84
CA ARG A 100 -2.23 2.33 5.81
C ARG A 100 -0.89 1.91 6.39
N ILE A 101 -0.32 0.87 5.81
CA ILE A 101 1.08 0.49 6.02
C ILE A 101 1.89 0.97 4.84
N ASP A 102 2.96 1.72 5.12
CA ASP A 102 3.95 2.15 4.16
C ASP A 102 5.26 1.40 4.44
N SER A 103 5.68 0.58 3.47
CA SER A 103 6.92 -0.18 3.54
C SER A 103 8.16 0.66 3.85
N GLY A 104 8.16 1.95 3.47
CA GLY A 104 9.28 2.86 3.68
C GLY A 104 9.30 3.55 5.05
N SER A 105 8.23 3.50 5.83
CA SER A 105 8.12 4.29 7.08
C SER A 105 7.63 3.52 8.31
N ILE A 106 7.29 2.24 8.17
CA ILE A 106 6.91 1.39 9.30
C ILE A 106 8.12 0.89 10.12
N ASN A 107 7.96 0.85 11.44
CA ASN A 107 8.93 0.27 12.36
C ASN A 107 8.76 -1.25 12.43
N TYR A 108 9.59 -1.97 11.69
CA TYR A 108 9.57 -3.43 11.63
C TYR A 108 9.97 -4.12 12.95
N ARG A 109 10.73 -3.47 13.84
CA ARG A 109 11.27 -4.13 15.05
C ARG A 109 10.19 -4.52 16.06
N GLY A 110 9.06 -3.81 16.08
CA GLY A 110 7.92 -4.20 16.91
C GLY A 110 7.09 -5.34 16.29
N LEU A 111 7.14 -5.49 14.97
CA LEU A 111 6.26 -6.37 14.21
C LEU A 111 6.90 -7.70 13.84
N LEU A 112 8.22 -7.72 13.67
CA LEU A 112 8.99 -8.87 13.24
C LEU A 112 10.01 -9.25 14.32
N LYS A 113 10.15 -10.54 14.57
CA LYS A 113 11.20 -11.09 15.44
C LYS A 113 12.60 -10.82 14.89
N GLU A 114 12.75 -10.88 13.56
CA GLU A 114 14.01 -10.64 12.86
C GLU A 114 13.79 -9.63 11.73
N VAL A 115 14.62 -8.59 11.69
CA VAL A 115 14.56 -7.51 10.70
C VAL A 115 15.86 -7.52 9.90
N GLY A 116 15.75 -7.73 8.59
CA GLY A 116 16.87 -7.64 7.66
C GLY A 116 17.18 -6.20 7.22
N TYR A 117 18.27 -6.03 6.48
CA TYR A 117 18.68 -4.73 5.94
C TYR A 117 17.83 -4.25 4.76
N VAL A 118 17.09 -5.15 4.11
CA VAL A 118 16.30 -4.84 2.91
C VAL A 118 14.83 -4.63 3.28
N SER A 119 14.35 -3.39 3.20
CA SER A 119 12.98 -3.02 3.59
C SER A 119 11.91 -3.85 2.88
N GLU A 120 12.05 -4.08 1.56
CA GLU A 120 11.10 -4.89 0.80
C GLU A 120 11.00 -6.34 1.30
N ARG A 121 12.12 -6.92 1.76
CA ARG A 121 12.13 -8.27 2.34
C ARG A 121 11.38 -8.28 3.67
N ASN A 122 11.65 -7.30 4.54
CA ASN A 122 10.92 -7.16 5.81
C ASN A 122 9.43 -6.95 5.57
N PHE A 123 9.08 -6.15 4.56
CA PHE A 123 7.70 -5.90 4.18
C PHE A 123 7.00 -7.19 3.73
N ARG A 124 7.63 -8.00 2.87
CA ARG A 124 7.09 -9.31 2.49
C ARG A 124 6.93 -10.25 3.68
N MET A 125 7.89 -10.28 4.59
CA MET A 125 7.81 -11.09 5.81
C MET A 125 6.63 -10.66 6.68
N LEU A 126 6.45 -9.34 6.87
CA LEU A 126 5.32 -8.77 7.60
C LEU A 126 3.99 -9.18 6.97
N LEU A 127 3.83 -8.99 5.65
CA LEU A 127 2.59 -9.37 4.99
C LEU A 127 2.33 -10.87 5.07
N GLY A 128 3.38 -11.71 4.97
CA GLY A 128 3.27 -13.15 5.18
C GLY A 128 2.71 -13.49 6.57
N GLN A 129 3.24 -12.89 7.63
CA GLN A 129 2.73 -13.10 9.00
C GLN A 129 1.31 -12.58 9.19
N ILE A 130 0.95 -11.43 8.61
CA ILE A 130 -0.43 -10.93 8.65
C ILE A 130 -1.39 -11.96 8.02
N MET A 131 -0.98 -12.61 6.92
CA MET A 131 -1.82 -13.62 6.25
C MET A 131 -1.98 -14.93 7.02
N GLU A 132 -1.06 -15.26 7.92
CA GLU A 132 -1.22 -16.41 8.81
C GLU A 132 -2.40 -16.20 9.78
N TYR A 133 -2.69 -14.95 10.15
CA TYR A 133 -3.76 -14.61 11.10
C TYR A 133 -5.05 -14.12 10.42
N ALA A 134 -4.94 -13.33 9.35
CA ALA A 134 -6.08 -12.67 8.70
C ALA A 134 -6.80 -13.59 7.69
N THR A 135 -7.16 -14.81 8.11
CA THR A 135 -7.66 -15.87 7.21
C THR A 135 -8.99 -15.58 6.54
N PHE A 136 -9.78 -14.66 7.10
CA PHE A 136 -11.09 -14.27 6.57
C PHE A 136 -11.05 -13.01 5.69
N SER A 137 -9.93 -12.29 5.70
CA SER A 137 -9.79 -11.05 4.95
C SER A 137 -9.63 -11.32 3.46
N ARG A 138 -10.30 -10.52 2.63
CA ARG A 138 -10.11 -10.57 1.18
C ARG A 138 -8.79 -9.90 0.80
N LEU A 139 -8.18 -10.41 -0.27
CA LEU A 139 -6.97 -9.86 -0.86
C LEU A 139 -7.25 -9.38 -2.28
N ASP A 140 -6.81 -8.16 -2.60
CA ASP A 140 -6.78 -7.73 -3.99
C ASP A 140 -5.73 -8.52 -4.80
N ASP A 141 -5.80 -8.40 -6.12
CA ASP A 141 -4.91 -9.17 -7.00
C ASP A 141 -3.45 -8.70 -6.92
N ASN A 142 -3.22 -7.41 -6.61
CA ASN A 142 -1.88 -6.89 -6.38
C ASN A 142 -1.22 -7.52 -5.16
N PHE A 143 -1.97 -7.73 -4.07
CA PHE A 143 -1.48 -8.34 -2.85
C PHE A 143 -1.10 -9.80 -3.11
N LYS A 144 -1.95 -10.55 -3.82
CA LYS A 144 -1.66 -11.93 -4.24
C LYS A 144 -0.41 -12.00 -5.13
N ALA A 145 -0.30 -11.11 -6.13
CA ALA A 145 0.85 -11.03 -7.01
C ALA A 145 2.14 -10.65 -6.27
N PHE A 146 2.04 -9.77 -5.26
CA PHE A 146 3.16 -9.41 -4.42
C PHE A 146 3.63 -10.61 -3.60
N LEU A 147 2.72 -11.36 -2.95
CA LEU A 147 3.10 -12.55 -2.19
C LEU A 147 3.68 -13.67 -3.04
N SER A 148 3.20 -13.86 -4.28
CA SER A 148 3.75 -14.86 -5.21
C SER A 148 5.15 -14.51 -5.76
N ARG A 149 5.76 -13.41 -5.27
CA ARG A 149 7.08 -12.89 -5.69
C ARG A 149 7.13 -12.43 -7.14
N THR A 150 5.97 -12.21 -7.76
CA THR A 150 5.89 -11.76 -9.17
C THR A 150 5.67 -10.26 -9.21
N ARG A 151 6.75 -9.47 -9.03
CA ARG A 151 6.66 -7.99 -9.01
C ARG A 151 6.03 -7.42 -10.28
N ALA A 152 6.16 -8.11 -11.42
CA ALA A 152 5.53 -7.74 -12.69
C ALA A 152 3.99 -7.70 -12.63
N GLY A 153 3.36 -8.39 -11.67
CA GLY A 153 1.92 -8.38 -11.48
C GLY A 153 1.39 -7.30 -10.53
N VAL A 154 2.28 -6.52 -9.90
CA VAL A 154 1.87 -5.51 -8.91
C VAL A 154 1.72 -4.16 -9.59
N LYS A 155 0.49 -3.62 -9.56
CA LYS A 155 0.18 -2.33 -10.18
C LYS A 155 0.97 -1.19 -9.53
N SER A 156 1.54 -0.35 -10.39
CA SER A 156 2.18 0.91 -10.00
C SER A 156 1.22 2.08 -10.20
N PHE A 157 1.29 3.06 -9.30
CA PHE A 157 0.45 4.24 -9.26
C PHE A 157 1.32 5.51 -9.29
N PRO A 158 0.91 6.55 -10.02
CA PRO A 158 1.69 7.78 -10.17
C PRO A 158 1.74 8.64 -8.91
N ASN A 159 0.85 8.40 -7.94
CA ASN A 159 0.81 9.07 -6.65
C ASN A 159 -0.11 8.31 -5.70
N VAL A 160 -0.12 8.75 -4.45
CA VAL A 160 -0.94 8.17 -3.37
C VAL A 160 -2.45 8.28 -3.67
N TYR A 161 -2.91 9.36 -4.31
CA TYR A 161 -4.34 9.55 -4.61
C TYR A 161 -4.85 8.52 -5.63
N ALA A 162 -4.06 8.23 -6.66
CA ALA A 162 -4.40 7.20 -7.64
C ALA A 162 -4.50 5.80 -7.00
N PHE A 163 -3.60 5.50 -6.06
CA PHE A 163 -3.67 4.27 -5.26
C PHE A 163 -4.93 4.24 -4.37
N GLN A 164 -5.26 5.34 -3.70
CA GLN A 164 -6.47 5.45 -2.86
C GLN A 164 -7.74 5.21 -3.64
N GLN A 165 -7.85 5.83 -4.82
CA GLN A 165 -9.01 5.66 -5.68
C GLN A 165 -9.17 4.20 -6.09
N TYR A 166 -8.08 3.54 -6.50
CA TYR A 166 -8.10 2.12 -6.78
C TYR A 166 -8.60 1.28 -5.61
N CYS A 167 -8.12 1.55 -4.39
CA CYS A 167 -8.57 0.84 -3.20
C CYS A 167 -10.07 1.03 -2.94
N LEU A 168 -10.62 2.25 -3.13
CA LEU A 168 -12.05 2.50 -3.01
C LEU A 168 -12.85 1.74 -4.07
N ASP A 169 -12.36 1.69 -5.30
CA ASP A 169 -13.05 1.00 -6.39
C ASP A 169 -13.15 -0.50 -6.09
N VAL A 170 -12.07 -1.11 -5.61
CA VAL A 170 -12.05 -2.51 -5.14
C VAL A 170 -13.02 -2.71 -3.97
N TRP A 171 -12.96 -1.83 -2.97
CA TRP A 171 -13.82 -1.91 -1.79
C TRP A 171 -15.32 -1.82 -2.14
N ASN A 172 -15.69 -0.87 -2.99
CA ASN A 172 -17.06 -0.65 -3.43
C ASN A 172 -17.57 -1.77 -4.34
N ALA A 173 -16.69 -2.40 -5.13
CA ALA A 173 -17.04 -3.60 -5.88
C ALA A 173 -17.43 -4.75 -4.94
N LEU A 174 -16.63 -4.99 -3.89
CA LEU A 174 -16.90 -6.03 -2.89
C LEU A 174 -18.22 -5.80 -2.14
N LYS A 175 -18.50 -4.55 -1.73
CA LYS A 175 -19.76 -4.24 -1.04
C LYS A 175 -20.99 -4.45 -1.92
N ARG A 176 -20.87 -4.28 -3.24
CA ARG A 176 -21.95 -4.57 -4.19
C ARG A 176 -22.20 -6.07 -4.32
N GLU A 177 -21.14 -6.89 -4.39
CA GLU A 177 -21.25 -8.35 -4.39
C GLU A 177 -21.98 -8.86 -3.14
N SER A 178 -21.64 -8.35 -1.96
CA SER A 178 -22.28 -8.75 -0.70
C SER A 178 -23.72 -8.27 -0.53
N SER A 179 -24.16 -7.30 -1.33
CA SER A 179 -25.50 -6.72 -1.26
C SER A 179 -26.48 -7.33 -2.27
N THR A 180 -26.00 -8.24 -3.14
CA THR A 180 -26.87 -8.96 -4.08
C THR A 180 -27.53 -10.10 -3.32
N PRO A 181 -28.86 -10.07 -3.06
CA PRO A 181 -29.53 -11.19 -2.41
C PRO A 181 -29.40 -12.44 -3.29
N SER A 182 -29.05 -13.58 -2.68
CA SER A 182 -29.03 -14.87 -3.38
C SER A 182 -30.40 -15.13 -4.03
N PRO A 183 -30.46 -15.56 -5.31
CA PRO A 183 -31.70 -15.91 -5.98
C PRO A 183 -32.15 -17.33 -5.58
N GLU A 184 -32.36 -17.56 -4.29
CA GLU A 184 -32.99 -18.78 -3.75
C GLU A 184 -33.83 -18.30 -2.55
N THR A 185 -35.12 -18.00 -2.69
CA THR A 185 -36.19 -18.99 -2.80
C THR A 185 -37.42 -18.29 -3.40
N ARG A 186 -37.67 -18.46 -4.70
CA ARG A 186 -39.02 -18.35 -5.25
C ARG A 186 -39.50 -19.80 -5.41
N GLU A 187 -39.90 -20.42 -4.31
CA GLU A 187 -40.85 -21.52 -4.42
C GLU A 187 -42.22 -20.90 -4.63
N GLU A 188 -42.60 -21.00 -5.90
CA GLU A 188 -43.95 -21.00 -6.46
C GLU A 188 -45.04 -21.24 -5.42
N GLY A 189 -45.79 -20.17 -5.12
CA GLY A 189 -47.21 -20.35 -4.85
C GLY A 189 -47.87 -20.68 -6.18
N ASP A 190 -48.22 -21.95 -6.39
CA ASP A 190 -49.27 -22.28 -7.34
C ASP A 190 -50.47 -22.83 -6.59
N VAL A 191 -51.55 -22.09 -6.80
CA VAL A 191 -52.89 -22.24 -6.27
C VAL A 191 -53.53 -23.45 -6.94
N ALA A 192 -53.98 -24.42 -6.16
CA ALA A 192 -55.01 -25.37 -6.59
C ALA A 192 -56.24 -25.18 -5.71
N ASP A 193 -57.05 -24.21 -6.12
CA ASP A 193 -58.49 -24.19 -5.94
C ASP A 193 -59.07 -25.32 -6.81
N HIS A 194 -59.82 -26.27 -6.22
CA HIS A 194 -60.90 -27.04 -6.85
C HIS A 194 -61.46 -28.07 -5.86
N GLY A 195 -62.70 -27.83 -5.39
CA GLY A 195 -63.60 -28.88 -4.88
C GLY A 195 -64.25 -28.56 -3.55
#